data_AF-E9RYU6-F1
#
_entry.id   AF-E9RYU6-F1
#
_cell.length_a   1.000
_cell.length_b   1.000
_cell.length_c   1.000
_cell.angle_alpha   90.00
_cell.angle_beta   90.00
_cell.angle_gamma   90.00
#
_symmetry.space_group_name_H-M   'P 1'
#
loop_
_entity.id
_entity.type
_entity.pdbx_description
1 polymer ?
#
loop_
_entity_poly.entity_id
_entity_poly.type
_entity_poly.pdbx_seq_one_letter_code
_entity_poly.pdbx_strand_id
1 'polypeptide(L)'
;MNRIEFMLELAALLQDVPVEERTDAMQYYNDYFDAAGEENEQKVISELESPKKVAEKLKAGLDGRSDLGGAFTENGYQDFQFDSRKMPVSGEYPYEQSRSEERGTYENERHNRTAKVILLAAIILIGAPIVIPLVIAIIGVIFGVVIGIVAGVAGIGMGTIAILISGIFTAGVGIVHMFTAVGEGLLVSGIGLLLTAVGLLGSMAVLWVILKVVPFLFQGAVNICRKILQRGVRR
;
A
#
# COMPACT_ATOMS: atom_id res chain seq x y z
N MET A 1 -18.53 -1.24 42.48
CA MET A 1 -17.43 -1.25 41.50
C MET A 1 -17.42 0.10 40.80
N ASN A 2 -16.25 0.72 40.66
CA ASN A 2 -16.07 1.96 39.90
C ASN A 2 -15.67 1.65 38.44
N ARG A 3 -15.65 2.66 37.56
CA ARG A 3 -15.26 2.51 36.15
C ARG A 3 -13.90 1.83 35.98
N ILE A 4 -12.91 2.25 36.78
CA ILE A 4 -11.53 1.76 36.68
C ILE A 4 -11.48 0.27 37.00
N GLU A 5 -12.16 -0.17 38.05
CA GLU A 5 -12.29 -1.57 38.45
C GLU A 5 -13.03 -2.39 37.39
N PHE A 6 -14.11 -1.85 36.82
CA PHE A 6 -14.86 -2.51 35.73
C PHE A 6 -13.97 -2.77 34.51
N MET A 7 -13.25 -1.74 34.08
CA MET A 7 -12.37 -1.82 32.91
C MET A 7 -11.17 -2.73 33.16
N LEU A 8 -10.60 -2.71 34.37
CA LEU A 8 -9.49 -3.59 34.74
C LEU A 8 -9.92 -5.07 34.75
N GLU A 9 -11.11 -5.36 35.29
CA GLU A 9 -11.65 -6.73 35.30
C GLU A 9 -12.01 -7.19 33.88
N LEU A 10 -12.62 -6.32 33.06
CA LEU A 10 -12.89 -6.62 31.66
C LEU A 10 -11.60 -6.92 30.87
N ALA A 11 -10.55 -6.13 31.06
CA ALA A 11 -9.25 -6.36 30.42
C ALA A 11 -8.62 -7.71 30.83
N ALA A 12 -8.75 -8.07 32.12
CA ALA A 12 -8.26 -9.35 32.62
C ALA A 12 -9.04 -10.53 32.01
N LEU A 13 -10.36 -10.38 31.87
CA LEU A 13 -11.23 -11.39 31.27
C LEU A 13 -11.01 -11.56 29.76
N LEU A 14 -10.47 -10.55 29.07
CA LEU A 14 -10.18 -10.58 27.63
C LEU A 14 -8.71 -10.91 27.30
N GLN A 15 -7.91 -11.43 28.26
CA GLN A 15 -6.51 -11.76 28.00
C GLN A 15 -6.29 -12.87 26.95
N ASP A 16 -7.27 -13.77 26.80
CA ASP A 16 -7.31 -14.86 25.83
C ASP A 16 -7.76 -14.43 24.42
N VAL A 17 -8.23 -13.18 24.27
CA VAL A 17 -8.63 -12.58 22.99
C VAL A 17 -7.41 -11.90 22.33
N PRO A 18 -7.29 -11.92 20.98
CA PRO A 18 -6.25 -11.20 20.26
C PRO A 18 -6.10 -9.74 20.71
N VAL A 19 -4.85 -9.25 20.72
CA VAL A 19 -4.51 -7.93 21.28
C VAL A 19 -5.29 -6.80 20.61
N GLU A 20 -5.55 -6.90 19.31
CA GLU A 20 -6.30 -5.92 18.53
C GLU A 20 -7.76 -5.84 19.01
N GLU A 21 -8.47 -6.97 19.03
CA GLU A 21 -9.87 -7.04 19.47
C GLU A 21 -10.05 -6.66 20.95
N ARG A 22 -9.10 -7.03 21.81
CA ARG A 22 -9.09 -6.58 23.20
C ARG A 22 -8.94 -5.06 23.28
N THR A 23 -8.05 -4.46 22.49
CA THR A 23 -7.82 -3.01 22.51
C THR A 23 -9.06 -2.27 22.03
N ASP A 24 -9.69 -2.74 20.96
CA ASP A 24 -10.90 -2.16 20.39
C ASP A 24 -12.08 -2.24 21.36
N ALA A 25 -12.28 -3.39 22.00
CA ALA A 25 -13.34 -3.57 22.98
C ALA A 25 -13.12 -2.69 24.23
N MET A 26 -11.89 -2.62 24.72
CA MET A 26 -11.54 -1.72 25.82
C MET A 26 -11.79 -0.26 25.46
N GLN A 27 -11.48 0.16 24.23
CA GLN A 27 -11.76 1.52 23.78
C GLN A 27 -13.27 1.79 23.70
N TYR A 28 -14.05 0.86 23.15
CA TYR A 28 -15.51 1.02 23.01
C TYR A 28 -16.22 1.24 24.36
N TYR A 29 -15.91 0.42 25.37
CA TYR A 29 -16.52 0.59 26.68
C TYR A 29 -16.00 1.84 27.39
N ASN A 30 -14.75 2.25 27.15
CA ASN A 30 -14.21 3.48 27.67
C ASN A 30 -14.99 4.71 27.15
N ASP A 31 -15.21 4.76 25.84
CA ASP A 31 -15.97 5.81 25.17
C ASP A 31 -17.44 5.82 25.64
N TYR A 32 -18.01 4.66 25.96
CA TYR A 32 -19.37 4.54 26.51
C TYR A 32 -19.47 5.10 27.93
N PHE A 33 -18.46 4.85 28.78
CA PHE A 33 -18.38 5.47 30.10
C PHE A 33 -18.15 7.00 29.99
N ASP A 34 -17.30 7.45 29.07
CA ASP A 34 -17.05 8.88 28.84
C ASP A 34 -18.29 9.61 28.33
N ALA A 35 -19.10 8.98 27.47
CA ALA A 35 -20.35 9.53 26.98
C ALA A 35 -21.44 9.64 28.07
N ALA A 36 -21.41 8.76 29.07
CA ALA A 36 -22.32 8.85 30.21
C ALA A 36 -21.91 9.93 31.22
N GLY A 37 -20.61 10.25 31.29
CA GLY A 37 -20.04 11.20 32.23
C GLY A 37 -19.85 10.62 33.64
N GLU A 38 -18.94 11.23 34.41
CA GLU A 38 -18.51 10.76 35.74
C GLU A 38 -19.69 10.57 36.72
N GLU A 39 -20.74 11.38 36.57
CA GLU A 39 -21.95 11.36 37.40
C GLU A 39 -22.88 10.16 37.12
N ASN A 40 -22.78 9.52 35.95
CA ASN A 40 -23.63 8.39 35.55
C ASN A 40 -22.89 7.05 35.46
N GLU A 41 -21.59 6.99 35.79
CA GLU A 41 -20.79 5.76 35.72
C GLU A 41 -21.43 4.61 36.51
N GLN A 42 -21.98 4.90 37.70
CA GLN A 42 -22.61 3.88 38.54
C GLN A 42 -23.88 3.29 37.91
N LYS A 43 -24.61 4.10 37.15
CA LYS A 43 -25.81 3.69 36.41
C LYS A 43 -25.43 2.84 35.20
N VAL A 44 -24.40 3.23 34.47
CA VAL A 44 -23.85 2.45 33.35
C VAL A 44 -23.39 1.06 33.81
N ILE A 45 -22.69 0.97 34.95
CA ILE A 45 -22.27 -0.33 35.50
C ILE A 45 -23.47 -1.22 35.82
N SER A 46 -24.58 -0.65 36.27
CA SER A 46 -25.81 -1.42 36.53
C SER A 46 -26.49 -1.91 35.24
N GLU A 47 -26.42 -1.13 34.15
CA GLU A 47 -26.98 -1.49 32.84
C GLU A 47 -26.12 -2.54 32.11
N LEU A 48 -24.79 -2.47 32.28
CA LEU A 48 -23.85 -3.46 31.74
C LEU A 48 -23.83 -4.78 32.54
N GLU A 49 -24.61 -4.85 33.62
CA GLU A 49 -24.77 -5.96 34.58
C GLU A 49 -23.48 -6.41 35.27
N SER A 50 -22.50 -6.95 34.54
CA SER A 50 -21.20 -7.38 35.06
C SER A 50 -20.12 -7.45 33.97
N PRO A 51 -18.85 -7.18 34.29
CA PRO A 51 -17.74 -7.26 33.34
C PRO A 51 -17.58 -8.67 32.76
N LYS A 52 -17.92 -9.71 33.54
CA LYS A 52 -17.94 -11.11 33.10
C LYS A 52 -18.93 -11.39 31.99
N LYS A 53 -20.17 -10.89 32.11
CA LYS A 53 -21.21 -11.08 31.09
C LYS A 53 -20.87 -10.33 29.80
N VAL A 54 -20.28 -9.14 29.93
CA VAL A 54 -19.78 -8.36 28.81
C VAL A 54 -18.66 -9.11 28.07
N ALA A 55 -17.67 -9.65 28.80
CA ALA A 55 -16.59 -10.43 28.22
C ALA A 55 -17.10 -11.69 27.50
N GLU A 56 -18.07 -12.40 28.08
CA GLU A 56 -18.67 -13.59 27.47
C GLU A 56 -19.40 -13.26 26.16
N LYS A 57 -20.19 -12.17 26.13
CA LYS A 57 -20.86 -11.71 24.91
C LYS A 57 -19.87 -11.29 23.82
N LEU A 58 -18.79 -10.63 24.21
CA LEU A 58 -17.74 -10.23 23.27
C LEU A 58 -17.03 -11.46 22.70
N LYS A 59 -16.61 -12.40 23.55
CA LYS A 59 -15.98 -13.65 23.11
C LYS A 59 -16.89 -14.50 22.23
N ALA A 60 -18.19 -14.58 22.54
CA ALA A 60 -19.15 -15.30 21.72
C ALA A 60 -19.33 -14.68 20.31
N GLY A 61 -19.16 -13.37 20.18
CA GLY A 61 -19.14 -12.69 18.88
C GLY A 61 -17.86 -12.91 18.08
N LEU A 62 -16.74 -13.20 18.76
CA LEU A 62 -15.41 -13.40 18.18
C LEU A 62 -15.14 -14.88 17.85
N ASP A 63 -15.63 -15.80 18.68
CA ASP A 63 -15.59 -17.25 18.49
C ASP A 63 -16.68 -17.73 17.49
N GLY A 64 -17.03 -16.84 16.55
CA GLY A 64 -17.85 -17.13 15.38
C GLY A 64 -17.17 -18.22 14.56
N ARG A 65 -17.41 -19.47 14.98
CA ARG A 65 -17.00 -20.69 14.31
C ARG A 65 -17.15 -20.48 12.82
N SER A 66 -16.01 -20.64 12.16
CA SER A 66 -15.67 -20.53 10.74
C SER A 66 -16.55 -21.29 9.75
N ASP A 67 -17.80 -21.64 10.10
CA ASP A 67 -18.61 -22.63 9.41
C ASP A 67 -20.05 -22.13 9.11
N LEU A 68 -20.38 -20.86 9.38
CA LEU A 68 -21.68 -20.25 9.03
C LEU A 68 -21.57 -19.41 7.75
N GLY A 69 -21.13 -20.07 6.67
CA GLY A 69 -21.41 -19.59 5.32
C GLY A 69 -22.89 -19.78 5.05
N GLY A 70 -23.63 -18.69 4.82
CA GLY A 70 -24.98 -18.77 4.27
C GLY A 70 -24.94 -19.61 2.99
N ALA A 71 -25.65 -20.73 2.98
CA ALA A 71 -25.66 -21.63 1.84
C ALA A 71 -26.60 -21.07 0.76
N PHE A 72 -26.08 -20.95 -0.47
CA PHE A 72 -26.92 -20.71 -1.63
C PHE A 72 -27.68 -21.99 -1.96
N THR A 73 -28.99 -21.96 -1.73
CA THR A 73 -29.89 -23.01 -2.21
C THR A 73 -30.57 -22.53 -3.48
N GLU A 74 -31.10 -23.44 -4.30
CA GLU A 74 -31.80 -23.13 -5.55
C GLU A 74 -33.02 -22.21 -5.34
N ASN A 75 -33.48 -22.02 -4.10
CA ASN A 75 -34.57 -21.13 -3.71
C ASN A 75 -34.11 -19.82 -3.01
N GLY A 76 -32.81 -19.49 -3.01
CA GLY A 76 -32.27 -18.23 -2.49
C GLY A 76 -31.37 -18.36 -1.24
N TYR A 77 -31.02 -17.20 -0.66
CA TYR A 77 -30.15 -17.08 0.52
C TYR A 77 -30.98 -17.26 1.79
N GLN A 78 -30.73 -18.30 2.57
CA GLN A 78 -31.40 -18.52 3.87
C GLN A 78 -30.43 -18.18 5.01
N ASP A 79 -30.74 -17.10 5.72
CA ASP A 79 -30.08 -16.70 6.95
C ASP A 79 -30.72 -17.45 8.13
N PHE A 80 -29.93 -18.28 8.81
CA PHE A 80 -30.37 -19.03 9.98
C PHE A 80 -29.77 -18.42 11.25
N GLN A 81 -30.26 -17.25 11.68
CA GLN A 81 -30.59 -16.97 13.09
C GLN A 81 -31.00 -15.51 13.33
N PHE A 82 -32.31 -15.29 13.38
CA PHE A 82 -32.90 -14.24 14.21
C PHE A 82 -33.78 -14.94 15.25
N ASP A 83 -33.21 -15.34 16.41
CA ASP A 83 -34.02 -15.83 17.53
C ASP A 83 -34.76 -14.65 18.14
N SER A 84 -35.97 -14.45 17.64
CA SER A 84 -36.95 -13.49 18.11
C SER A 84 -37.61 -14.01 19.39
N ARG A 85 -36.93 -13.95 20.54
CA ARG A 85 -37.58 -14.22 21.84
C ARG A 85 -37.13 -13.30 22.97
N LYS A 86 -37.89 -12.18 23.09
CA LYS A 86 -38.50 -11.57 24.30
C LYS A 86 -38.41 -10.04 24.24
N MET A 87 -39.48 -9.41 23.76
CA MET A 87 -39.81 -8.01 24.03
C MET A 87 -41.06 -7.97 24.91
N PRO A 88 -41.02 -7.42 26.14
CA PRO A 88 -42.21 -6.94 26.82
C PRO A 88 -42.45 -5.47 26.43
N VAL A 89 -43.60 -5.21 25.81
CA VAL A 89 -44.10 -3.87 25.47
C VAL A 89 -44.75 -3.23 26.70
N SER A 90 -44.46 -1.96 26.98
CA SER A 90 -45.42 -1.06 27.66
C SER A 90 -45.12 0.41 27.35
N GLY A 91 -46.11 1.13 26.80
CA GLY A 91 -46.16 2.59 26.84
C GLY A 91 -46.37 3.25 25.49
N GLU A 92 -47.60 3.63 25.20
CA GLU A 92 -48.03 4.40 24.03
C GLU A 92 -48.25 5.86 24.46
N TYR A 93 -47.50 6.82 23.88
CA TYR A 93 -47.82 8.27 23.90
C TYR A 93 -47.29 8.96 22.62
N PRO A 94 -48.04 9.92 22.04
CA PRO A 94 -47.75 10.55 20.75
C PRO A 94 -46.89 11.81 20.91
N TYR A 95 -46.02 12.12 19.95
CA TYR A 95 -45.25 13.36 19.93
C TYR A 95 -45.63 14.25 18.73
N GLU A 96 -46.15 15.44 19.03
CA GLU A 96 -46.20 16.57 18.10
C GLU A 96 -45.13 17.62 18.47
N GLN A 97 -44.31 17.91 17.46
CA GLN A 97 -43.60 19.12 17.05
C GLN A 97 -43.61 20.43 17.90
N SER A 98 -42.41 20.93 18.25
CA SER A 98 -41.78 22.18 17.74
C SER A 98 -41.16 23.17 18.76
N ARG A 99 -39.83 23.38 18.61
CA ARG A 99 -39.03 24.65 18.70
C ARG A 99 -38.88 25.35 20.08
N SER A 100 -37.72 25.87 20.54
CA SER A 100 -36.47 26.27 19.86
C SER A 100 -35.33 26.45 20.88
N GLU A 101 -34.13 26.00 20.50
CA GLU A 101 -32.81 26.67 20.61
C GLU A 101 -32.13 26.87 21.98
N GLU A 102 -30.99 26.18 22.19
CA GLU A 102 -29.66 26.79 21.99
C GLU A 102 -28.50 25.75 22.01
N ARG A 103 -27.70 25.81 20.93
CA ARG A 103 -26.30 25.41 20.73
C ARG A 103 -25.70 24.24 21.52
N GLY A 104 -25.46 23.16 20.78
CA GLY A 104 -24.36 22.24 21.04
C GLY A 104 -24.51 20.92 20.27
N THR A 105 -23.67 20.74 19.26
CA THR A 105 -23.06 19.43 18.94
C THR A 105 -23.89 18.34 18.22
N TYR A 106 -23.13 17.50 17.46
CA TYR A 106 -23.44 16.16 16.95
C TYR A 106 -24.72 15.95 16.10
N GLU A 107 -24.59 16.15 14.79
CA GLU A 107 -25.63 15.78 13.82
C GLU A 107 -25.48 14.31 13.38
N ASN A 108 -26.36 13.43 13.85
CA ASN A 108 -27.14 12.41 13.13
C ASN A 108 -26.45 11.25 12.31
N GLU A 109 -26.46 10.06 12.91
CA GLU A 109 -25.92 8.77 12.43
C GLU A 109 -26.60 8.10 11.21
N ARG A 110 -27.60 8.71 10.56
CA ARG A 110 -28.19 8.13 9.33
C ARG A 110 -28.14 9.04 8.11
N HIS A 111 -28.12 10.37 8.29
CA HIS A 111 -27.87 11.35 7.23
C HIS A 111 -26.37 11.55 6.93
N ASN A 112 -25.52 11.18 7.89
CA ASN A 112 -24.06 11.31 7.77
C ASN A 112 -23.37 10.27 6.91
N ARG A 113 -23.97 9.10 6.63
CA ARG A 113 -23.30 8.13 5.75
C ARG A 113 -23.26 8.64 4.32
N THR A 114 -24.38 9.15 3.82
CA THR A 114 -24.44 9.79 2.50
C THR A 114 -23.66 11.11 2.48
N ALA A 115 -23.74 11.96 3.50
CA ALA A 115 -22.95 13.18 3.54
C ALA A 115 -21.43 12.92 3.64
N LYS A 116 -20.99 11.94 4.45
CA LYS A 116 -19.57 11.52 4.51
C LYS A 116 -19.13 10.82 3.23
N VAL A 117 -19.99 10.03 2.58
CA VAL A 117 -19.69 9.40 1.28
C VAL A 117 -19.62 10.44 0.17
N ILE A 118 -20.49 11.46 0.17
CA ILE A 118 -20.46 12.58 -0.78
C ILE A 118 -19.22 13.44 -0.52
N LEU A 119 -18.86 13.69 0.75
CA LEU A 119 -17.64 14.40 1.13
C LEU A 119 -16.38 13.63 0.68
N LEU A 120 -16.35 12.31 0.90
CA LEU A 120 -15.27 11.43 0.44
C LEU A 120 -15.22 11.38 -1.09
N ALA A 121 -16.37 11.29 -1.75
CA ALA A 121 -16.48 11.31 -3.20
C ALA A 121 -16.03 12.66 -3.77
N ALA A 122 -16.33 13.79 -3.12
CA ALA A 122 -15.87 15.13 -3.51
C ALA A 122 -14.35 15.29 -3.29
N ILE A 123 -13.82 14.77 -2.18
CA ILE A 123 -12.37 14.74 -1.91
C ILE A 123 -11.63 13.86 -2.93
N ILE A 124 -12.19 12.70 -3.29
CA ILE A 124 -11.62 11.85 -4.34
C ILE A 124 -11.80 12.52 -5.71
N LEU A 125 -12.92 13.18 -6.01
CA LEU A 125 -13.15 13.87 -7.28
C LEU A 125 -12.17 15.02 -7.51
N ILE A 126 -11.78 15.73 -6.44
CA ILE A 126 -10.82 16.85 -6.50
C ILE A 126 -9.38 16.37 -6.29
N GLY A 127 -9.17 15.36 -5.44
CA GLY A 127 -7.84 14.82 -5.10
C GLY A 127 -7.32 13.80 -6.12
N ALA A 128 -8.16 12.95 -6.69
CA ALA A 128 -7.78 11.98 -7.72
C ALA A 128 -7.16 12.63 -8.97
N PRO A 129 -7.68 13.73 -9.56
CA PRO A 129 -7.05 14.35 -10.73
C PRO A 129 -5.67 14.94 -10.41
N ILE A 130 -5.29 15.10 -9.15
CA ILE A 130 -3.95 15.57 -8.74
C ILE A 130 -3.05 14.38 -8.38
N VAL A 131 -3.57 13.41 -7.62
CA VAL A 131 -2.79 12.27 -7.13
C VAL A 131 -2.48 11.27 -8.25
N ILE A 132 -3.43 11.00 -9.15
CA ILE A 132 -3.23 10.06 -10.26
C ILE A 132 -2.09 10.50 -11.20
N PRO A 133 -2.06 11.74 -11.75
CA PRO A 133 -0.94 12.15 -12.59
C PRO A 133 0.38 12.25 -11.81
N LEU A 134 0.35 12.56 -10.52
CA LEU A 134 1.56 12.58 -9.68
C LEU A 134 2.19 11.18 -9.58
N VAL A 135 1.39 10.14 -9.35
CA VAL A 135 1.87 8.76 -9.29
C VAL A 135 2.38 8.29 -10.66
N ILE A 136 1.64 8.58 -11.74
CA ILE A 136 2.06 8.26 -13.10
C ILE A 136 3.37 8.97 -13.43
N ALA A 137 3.54 10.24 -13.05
CA ALA A 137 4.76 10.99 -13.26
C ALA A 137 5.97 10.37 -12.52
N ILE A 138 5.80 9.97 -11.26
CA ILE A 138 6.86 9.30 -10.49
C ILE A 138 7.26 7.97 -11.15
N ILE A 139 6.29 7.16 -11.57
CA ILE A 139 6.55 5.91 -12.28
C ILE A 139 7.26 6.18 -13.61
N GLY A 140 6.79 7.17 -14.37
CA GLY A 140 7.38 7.59 -15.64
C GLY A 140 8.84 8.02 -15.50
N VAL A 141 9.18 8.78 -14.45
CA VAL A 141 10.57 9.17 -14.17
C VAL A 141 11.43 7.95 -13.87
N ILE A 142 10.96 7.01 -13.05
CA ILE A 142 11.71 5.79 -12.74
C ILE A 142 11.95 4.96 -14.00
N PHE A 143 10.90 4.73 -14.81
CA PHE A 143 11.03 4.02 -16.08
C PHE A 143 11.95 4.74 -17.05
N GLY A 144 11.84 6.07 -17.16
CA GLY A 144 12.70 6.89 -18.00
C GLY A 144 14.17 6.79 -17.62
N VAL A 145 14.49 6.80 -16.33
CA VAL A 145 15.86 6.60 -15.83
C VAL A 145 16.37 5.20 -16.19
N VAL A 146 15.57 4.15 -16.00
CA VAL A 146 15.96 2.78 -16.35
C VAL A 146 16.21 2.65 -17.86
N ILE A 147 15.27 3.11 -18.68
CA ILE A 147 15.39 3.09 -20.14
C ILE A 147 16.60 3.92 -20.59
N GLY A 148 16.81 5.09 -20.00
CA GLY A 148 17.95 5.96 -20.30
C GLY A 148 19.29 5.30 -19.98
N ILE A 149 19.40 4.61 -18.85
CA ILE A 149 20.61 3.84 -18.49
C ILE A 149 20.83 2.72 -19.52
N VAL A 150 19.80 1.95 -19.86
CA VAL A 150 19.90 0.85 -20.82
C VAL A 150 20.27 1.36 -22.21
N ALA A 151 19.60 2.40 -22.70
CA ALA A 151 19.86 3.02 -23.99
C ALA A 151 21.25 3.65 -24.05
N GLY A 152 21.70 4.28 -22.96
CA GLY A 152 23.05 4.84 -22.85
C GLY A 152 24.12 3.75 -22.95
N VAL A 153 23.97 2.65 -22.21
CA VAL A 153 24.89 1.51 -22.28
C VAL A 153 24.89 0.87 -23.67
N ALA A 154 23.71 0.68 -24.27
CA ALA A 154 23.59 0.15 -25.63
C ALA A 154 24.24 1.08 -26.67
N GLY A 155 24.04 2.40 -26.54
CA GLY A 155 24.65 3.40 -27.40
C GLY A 155 26.18 3.39 -27.32
N ILE A 156 26.74 3.31 -26.11
CA ILE A 156 28.18 3.16 -25.90
C ILE A 156 28.68 1.86 -26.54
N GLY A 157 27.96 0.74 -26.37
CA GLY A 157 28.30 -0.53 -26.99
C GLY A 157 28.29 -0.49 -28.53
N MET A 158 27.29 0.14 -29.13
CA MET A 158 27.29 0.36 -30.59
C MET A 158 28.46 1.24 -31.04
N GLY A 159 28.80 2.26 -30.25
CA GLY A 159 29.95 3.13 -30.51
C GLY A 159 31.28 2.37 -30.50
N THR A 160 31.51 1.48 -29.52
CA THR A 160 32.75 0.69 -29.47
C THR A 160 32.85 -0.27 -30.64
N ILE A 161 31.74 -0.88 -31.07
CA ILE A 161 31.69 -1.74 -32.26
C ILE A 161 32.00 -0.94 -33.54
N ALA A 162 31.44 0.27 -33.69
CA ALA A 162 31.73 1.13 -34.82
C ALA A 162 33.21 1.52 -34.89
N ILE A 163 33.82 1.84 -33.74
CA ILE A 163 35.26 2.14 -33.63
C ILE A 163 36.11 0.93 -34.02
N LEU A 164 35.72 -0.28 -33.61
CA LEU A 164 36.39 -1.52 -34.00
C LEU A 164 36.38 -1.75 -35.52
N ILE A 165 35.21 -1.63 -36.14
CA ILE A 165 35.05 -1.81 -37.58
C ILE A 165 35.87 -0.75 -38.34
N SER A 166 35.80 0.51 -37.90
CA SER A 166 36.59 1.60 -38.48
C SER A 166 38.08 1.35 -38.33
N GLY A 167 38.55 0.91 -37.16
CA GLY A 167 39.97 0.65 -36.89
C GLY A 167 40.54 -0.43 -37.81
N ILE A 168 39.79 -1.53 -38.00
CA ILE A 168 40.17 -2.62 -38.90
C ILE A 168 40.21 -2.13 -40.36
N PHE A 169 39.23 -1.34 -40.80
CA PHE A 169 39.19 -0.81 -42.15
C PHE A 169 40.35 0.16 -42.42
N THR A 170 40.63 1.08 -41.49
CA THR A 170 41.74 2.03 -41.59
C THR A 170 43.10 1.31 -41.58
N ALA A 171 43.26 0.25 -40.79
CA ALA A 171 44.47 -0.57 -40.82
C ALA A 171 44.68 -1.24 -42.19
N GLY A 172 43.61 -1.75 -42.81
CA GLY A 172 43.64 -2.32 -44.17
C GLY A 172 44.04 -1.30 -45.23
N VAL A 173 43.48 -0.09 -45.17
CA VAL A 173 43.84 1.03 -46.07
C VAL A 173 45.31 1.44 -45.87
N GLY A 174 45.80 1.46 -44.63
CA GLY A 174 47.20 1.76 -44.32
C GLY A 174 48.21 0.80 -44.99
N ILE A 175 47.87 -0.49 -45.08
CA ILE A 175 48.71 -1.50 -45.78
C ILE A 175 48.80 -1.20 -47.28
N VAL A 176 47.72 -0.71 -47.90
CA VAL A 176 47.75 -0.32 -49.32
C VAL A 176 48.63 0.92 -49.54
N HIS A 177 48.59 1.90 -48.63
CA HIS A 177 49.43 3.10 -48.70
C HIS A 177 50.93 2.85 -48.48
N MET A 178 51.31 1.72 -47.88
CA MET A 178 52.72 1.33 -47.76
C MET A 178 53.41 1.16 -49.13
N PHE A 179 52.66 0.86 -50.20
CA PHE A 179 53.22 0.71 -51.54
C PHE A 179 53.54 2.05 -52.22
N THR A 180 52.89 3.14 -51.80
CA THR A 180 53.10 4.48 -52.38
C THR A 180 54.03 5.32 -51.52
N ALA A 181 53.85 5.28 -50.19
CA ALA A 181 54.65 6.04 -49.24
C ALA A 181 54.71 5.28 -47.91
N VAL A 182 55.85 4.65 -47.63
CA VAL A 182 56.05 3.79 -46.45
C VAL A 182 55.74 4.53 -45.14
N GLY A 183 56.11 5.81 -45.04
CA GLY A 183 55.83 6.63 -43.84
C GLY A 183 54.35 6.87 -43.59
N GLU A 184 53.57 7.17 -44.64
CA GLU A 184 52.13 7.38 -44.53
C GLU A 184 51.40 6.08 -44.18
N GLY A 185 51.79 4.97 -44.83
CA GLY A 185 51.22 3.66 -44.54
C GLY A 185 51.46 3.21 -43.09
N LEU A 186 52.66 3.44 -42.54
CA LEU A 186 52.98 3.07 -41.15
C LEU A 186 52.17 3.89 -40.13
N LEU A 187 51.99 5.18 -40.38
CA LEU A 187 51.20 6.06 -39.51
C LEU A 187 49.71 5.68 -39.53
N VAL A 188 49.13 5.49 -40.72
CA VAL A 188 47.71 5.15 -40.85
C VAL A 188 47.42 3.74 -40.31
N SER A 189 48.30 2.77 -40.57
CA SER A 189 48.20 1.43 -40.01
C SER A 189 48.32 1.44 -38.47
N GLY A 190 49.26 2.20 -37.93
CA GLY A 190 49.43 2.36 -36.47
C GLY A 190 48.19 2.97 -35.80
N ILE A 191 47.61 4.00 -36.39
CA ILE A 191 46.37 4.62 -35.88
C ILE A 191 45.19 3.63 -35.93
N GLY A 192 45.05 2.88 -37.03
CA GLY A 192 44.02 1.84 -37.15
C GLY A 192 44.15 0.76 -36.07
N LEU A 193 45.38 0.34 -35.75
CA LEU A 193 45.65 -0.68 -34.73
C LEU A 193 45.37 -0.15 -33.31
N LEU A 194 45.71 1.11 -33.03
CA LEU A 194 45.39 1.78 -31.77
C LEU A 194 43.86 1.93 -31.58
N LEU A 195 43.14 2.34 -32.62
CA LEU A 195 41.67 2.43 -32.57
C LEU A 195 41.03 1.07 -32.32
N THR A 196 41.57 0.02 -32.94
CA THR A 196 41.10 -1.35 -32.72
C THR A 196 41.36 -1.79 -31.27
N ALA A 197 42.53 -1.48 -30.70
CA ALA A 197 42.83 -1.78 -29.31
C ALA A 197 41.90 -1.04 -28.33
N VAL A 198 41.63 0.24 -28.57
CA VAL A 198 40.70 1.05 -27.76
C VAL A 198 39.28 0.50 -27.86
N GLY A 199 38.83 0.12 -29.06
CA GLY A 199 37.52 -0.50 -29.26
C GLY A 199 37.36 -1.83 -28.52
N LEU A 200 38.42 -2.64 -28.45
CA LEU A 200 38.43 -3.91 -27.71
C LEU A 200 38.35 -3.70 -26.19
N LEU A 201 39.15 -2.76 -25.66
CA LEU A 201 39.09 -2.35 -24.26
C LEU A 201 37.71 -1.78 -23.90
N GLY A 202 37.15 -0.93 -24.77
CA GLY A 202 35.80 -0.39 -24.62
C GLY A 202 34.74 -1.50 -24.59
N SER A 203 34.87 -2.49 -25.45
CA SER A 203 33.96 -3.64 -25.50
C SER A 203 34.02 -4.48 -24.21
N MET A 204 35.21 -4.71 -23.65
CA MET A 204 35.36 -5.36 -22.33
C MET A 204 34.70 -4.54 -21.21
N ALA A 205 34.87 -3.22 -21.21
CA ALA A 205 34.25 -2.34 -20.22
C ALA A 205 32.71 -2.37 -20.33
N VAL A 206 32.16 -2.34 -21.54
CA VAL A 206 30.71 -2.43 -21.78
C VAL A 206 30.17 -3.77 -21.30
N LEU A 207 30.83 -4.88 -21.60
CA LEU A 207 30.42 -6.21 -21.11
C LEU A 207 30.45 -6.27 -19.58
N TRP A 208 31.49 -5.73 -18.95
CA TRP A 208 31.59 -5.65 -17.49
C TRP A 208 30.45 -4.81 -16.88
N VAL A 209 30.14 -3.66 -17.49
CA VAL A 209 29.02 -2.81 -17.08
C VAL A 209 27.68 -3.53 -17.27
N ILE A 210 27.44 -4.20 -18.39
CA ILE A 210 26.20 -4.97 -18.63
C ILE A 210 26.03 -6.06 -17.57
N LEU A 211 27.08 -6.85 -17.30
CA LEU A 211 27.05 -7.89 -16.29
C LEU A 211 26.84 -7.35 -14.86
N LYS A 212 27.21 -6.09 -14.59
CA LYS A 212 26.97 -5.42 -13.30
C LYS A 212 25.58 -4.77 -13.22
N VAL A 213 25.11 -4.17 -14.31
CA VAL A 213 23.85 -3.43 -14.40
C VAL A 213 22.66 -4.39 -14.35
N VAL A 214 22.74 -5.54 -15.03
CA VAL A 214 21.68 -6.57 -15.00
C VAL A 214 21.31 -6.99 -13.57
N PRO A 215 22.23 -7.51 -12.72
CA PRO A 215 21.88 -7.91 -11.36
C PRO A 215 21.43 -6.73 -10.49
N PHE A 216 21.97 -5.53 -10.72
CA PHE A 216 21.54 -4.33 -10.01
C PHE A 216 20.10 -3.93 -10.36
N LEU A 217 19.72 -3.98 -11.64
CA LEU A 217 18.34 -3.72 -12.08
C LEU A 217 17.36 -4.77 -11.54
N PHE A 218 17.74 -6.06 -11.57
CA PHE A 218 16.93 -7.12 -10.98
C PHE A 218 16.76 -6.95 -9.48
N GLN A 219 17.84 -6.65 -8.74
CA GLN A 219 17.76 -6.39 -7.30
C GLN A 219 16.94 -5.14 -6.99
N GLY A 220 17.08 -4.07 -7.78
CA GLY A 220 16.29 -2.85 -7.66
C GLY A 220 14.79 -3.11 -7.88
N ALA A 221 14.44 -3.80 -8.95
CA ALA A 221 13.06 -4.18 -9.26
C ALA A 221 12.44 -5.06 -8.15
N VAL A 222 13.18 -6.07 -7.68
CA VAL A 222 12.72 -6.96 -6.60
C VAL A 222 12.54 -6.18 -5.28
N ASN A 223 13.43 -5.26 -4.95
CA ASN A 223 13.29 -4.43 -3.74
C ASN A 223 12.10 -3.47 -3.81
N ILE A 224 11.83 -2.89 -4.99
CA ILE A 224 10.67 -2.04 -5.22
C ILE A 224 9.38 -2.85 -5.08
N CYS A 225 9.31 -4.03 -5.72
CA CYS A 225 8.17 -4.94 -5.56
C CYS A 225 7.95 -5.33 -4.10
N ARG A 226 9.03 -5.73 -3.38
CA ARG A 226 8.95 -6.07 -1.95
C ARG A 226 8.42 -4.89 -1.11
N LYS A 227 8.88 -3.67 -1.39
CA LYS A 227 8.51 -2.47 -0.62
C LYS A 227 7.08 -2.01 -0.89
N ILE A 228 6.58 -2.19 -2.12
CA ILE A 228 5.18 -1.91 -2.45
C ILE A 228 4.25 -2.97 -1.85
N LEU A 229 4.61 -4.25 -1.94
CA LEU A 229 3.82 -5.35 -1.40
C LEU A 229 3.70 -5.29 0.14
N GLN A 230 4.79 -4.93 0.83
CA GLN A 230 4.79 -4.78 2.29
C GLN A 230 3.97 -3.58 2.79
N ARG A 231 3.74 -2.56 1.96
CA ARG A 231 2.86 -1.43 2.31
C ARG A 231 1.39 -1.69 2.04
N GLY A 232 1.05 -2.63 1.16
CA GLY A 232 -0.32 -3.01 0.87
C GLY A 232 -1.00 -3.82 1.98
N VAL A 233 -0.23 -4.51 2.83
CA VAL A 233 -0.75 -5.37 3.91
C VAL A 233 -1.09 -4.58 5.20
N ARG A 234 -0.84 -3.27 5.24
CA ARG A 234 -1.12 -2.40 6.41
C ARG A 234 -2.30 -1.44 6.22
N ARG A 235 -3.16 -1.66 5.22
CA ARG A 235 -4.38 -0.87 5.02
C ARG A 235 -5.60 -1.75 4.98
#